data_AF-A0A1Z5JZ58-F1
#
_entry.id   AF-A0A1Z5JZ58-F1
#
_cell.length_a   1.000
_cell.length_b   1.000
_cell.length_c   1.000
_cell.angle_alpha   90.00
_cell.angle_beta   90.00
_cell.angle_gamma   90.00
#
_symmetry.space_group_name_H-M   'P 1'
#
loop_
_entity.id
_entity.type
_entity.pdbx_description
1 polymer ?
#
loop_
_entity_poly.entity_id
_entity_poly.type
_entity_poly.pdbx_seq_one_letter_code
_entity_poly.pdbx_strand_id
1 'polypeptide(L)'
;MKRRLAKTQRPICCPPIMRAMISLLLLQPVLPLSSPFGGTTKNVATQILQGAGPASVDMDLYNIPRDEIVGEWKANFVQKANENTAKVALACQSPEYFIDSITINFPRNPEEGLGLSLVELAGGRGDGLGITIVSEVSGAAASAEGASILYGDSVAVVGLVRTAKKLSEGKAMVEEYTIATECLDYEATVEAISSLPPANAEDFEDTWVLKVKRIRRKPKISVRLLYPPSQNEEDVTLELFAGENLRQGMLVRGVKLNDPLAKRFDTKNSGNCGAGGLCRTCSVVVQSGIDLLNPQRVSEKQMLADSPRWRLACKAIVGYGMKEGEMTIRVNPNQW
;
A
#
# COMPACT_ATOMS: atom_id res chain seq x y z
N MET A 1 57.35 -53.42 -47.68
CA MET A 1 57.37 -53.72 -46.24
C MET A 1 55.93 -53.98 -45.78
N LYS A 2 55.66 -55.22 -45.34
CA LYS A 2 54.47 -55.78 -44.65
C LYS A 2 53.02 -55.46 -45.13
N ARG A 3 52.46 -56.47 -45.83
CA ARG A 3 51.04 -56.84 -45.96
C ARG A 3 50.46 -57.39 -44.63
N ARG A 4 49.12 -57.58 -44.63
CA ARG A 4 48.24 -58.46 -43.79
C ARG A 4 47.51 -57.73 -42.65
N LEU A 5 46.24 -57.99 -42.30
CA LEU A 5 45.32 -59.12 -42.55
C LEU A 5 43.88 -58.67 -42.22
N ALA A 6 42.91 -59.13 -43.02
CA ALA A 6 41.50 -59.19 -42.66
C ALA A 6 41.22 -60.42 -41.77
N LYS A 7 40.26 -60.34 -40.84
CA LYS A 7 39.56 -61.47 -40.17
C LYS A 7 38.24 -60.94 -39.56
N THR A 8 37.09 -61.24 -40.19
CA THR A 8 36.09 -62.29 -39.84
C THR A 8 35.30 -62.08 -38.55
N GLN A 9 34.00 -61.87 -38.76
CA GLN A 9 32.87 -61.93 -37.82
C GLN A 9 32.75 -63.28 -37.11
N ARG A 10 32.11 -63.28 -35.93
CA ARG A 10 31.02 -64.21 -35.54
C ARG A 10 30.13 -63.58 -34.44
N PRO A 11 28.85 -64.00 -34.33
CA PRO A 11 27.77 -63.25 -33.70
C PRO A 11 27.50 -63.72 -32.26
N ILE A 12 26.93 -62.83 -31.44
CA ILE A 12 26.32 -63.18 -30.15
C ILE A 12 24.97 -62.48 -30.03
N CYS A 13 23.91 -63.28 -30.02
CA CYS A 13 22.55 -62.92 -29.65
C CYS A 13 22.46 -62.61 -28.16
N CYS A 14 21.72 -61.56 -27.79
CA CYS A 14 21.03 -61.43 -26.50
C CYS A 14 19.92 -60.34 -26.59
N PRO A 15 18.90 -60.39 -25.72
CA PRO A 15 17.48 -60.12 -26.04
C PRO A 15 17.06 -58.64 -25.90
N PRO A 16 15.84 -58.24 -26.32
CA PRO A 16 15.37 -56.88 -26.16
C PRO A 16 14.99 -56.63 -24.69
N ILE A 17 15.75 -55.76 -24.02
CA ILE A 17 15.35 -55.19 -22.74
C ILE A 17 14.35 -54.07 -23.04
N MET A 18 13.08 -54.31 -22.69
CA MET A 18 12.06 -53.26 -22.56
C MET A 18 12.62 -52.14 -21.67
N ARG A 19 12.93 -50.99 -22.26
CA ARG A 19 13.12 -49.74 -21.51
C ARG A 19 11.74 -49.23 -21.12
N ALA A 20 11.32 -49.51 -19.89
CA ALA A 20 10.32 -48.71 -19.22
C ALA A 20 10.89 -47.28 -19.08
N MET A 21 10.30 -46.32 -19.80
CA MET A 21 10.50 -44.90 -19.54
C MET A 21 9.86 -44.57 -18.18
N ILE A 22 10.63 -44.70 -17.11
CA ILE A 22 10.36 -43.98 -15.88
C ILE A 22 10.88 -42.57 -16.11
N SER A 23 9.98 -41.70 -16.55
CA SER A 23 10.20 -40.26 -16.53
C SER A 23 10.32 -39.82 -15.08
N LEU A 24 11.56 -39.73 -14.60
CA LEU A 24 11.90 -39.15 -13.31
C LEU A 24 11.68 -37.64 -13.41
N LEU A 25 10.42 -37.21 -13.32
CA LEU A 25 10.08 -35.82 -13.02
C LEU A 25 10.60 -35.56 -11.61
N LEU A 26 11.74 -34.88 -11.56
CA LEU A 26 12.26 -34.25 -10.36
C LEU A 26 11.13 -33.42 -9.75
N LEU A 27 10.54 -33.92 -8.66
CA LEU A 27 9.76 -33.08 -7.76
C LEU A 27 10.71 -32.00 -7.25
N GLN A 28 10.59 -30.80 -7.82
CA GLN A 28 11.08 -29.62 -7.15
C GLN A 28 10.25 -29.44 -5.87
N PRO A 29 10.87 -29.24 -4.71
CA PRO A 29 10.12 -28.88 -3.51
C PRO A 29 9.40 -27.57 -3.80
N VAL A 30 8.06 -27.64 -3.83
CA VAL A 30 7.20 -26.46 -3.85
C VAL A 30 7.51 -25.71 -2.56
N LEU A 31 8.30 -24.66 -2.68
CA LEU A 31 8.47 -23.67 -1.63
C LEU A 31 7.06 -23.20 -1.25
N PRO A 32 6.72 -23.12 0.05
CA PRO A 32 5.40 -22.64 0.45
C PRO A 32 5.28 -21.21 -0.06
N LEU A 33 4.39 -21.00 -1.04
CA LEU A 33 3.92 -19.66 -1.36
C LEU A 33 3.36 -19.10 -0.06
N SER A 34 3.96 -18.01 0.42
CA SER A 34 3.36 -17.17 1.44
C SER A 34 1.96 -16.80 0.96
N SER A 35 0.92 -17.20 1.71
CA SER A 35 -0.46 -16.82 1.41
C SER A 35 -0.52 -15.30 1.19
N PRO A 36 -1.21 -14.80 0.14
CA PRO A 36 -1.48 -13.38 -0.03
C PRO A 36 -2.32 -12.77 1.11
N PHE A 37 -2.85 -13.61 2.01
CA PHE A 37 -3.57 -13.25 3.24
C PHE A 37 -2.76 -13.55 4.51
N GLY A 38 -1.53 -14.06 4.37
CA GLY A 38 -0.58 -14.13 5.48
C GLY A 38 -0.36 -12.73 6.03
N GLY A 39 -0.51 -12.59 7.35
CA GLY A 39 -0.44 -11.35 8.13
C GLY A 39 0.84 -10.56 7.90
N THR A 40 0.93 -9.91 6.75
CA THR A 40 1.89 -8.88 6.43
C THR A 40 1.19 -7.58 6.75
N THR A 41 1.60 -6.99 7.86
CA THR A 41 1.32 -5.60 8.30
C THR A 41 1.90 -4.56 7.33
N LYS A 42 1.84 -4.81 6.04
CA LYS A 42 2.11 -3.83 5.00
C LYS A 42 0.77 -3.37 4.48
N ASN A 43 0.17 -2.42 5.22
CA ASN A 43 -0.80 -1.51 4.64
C ASN A 43 -0.13 -0.95 3.37
N VAL A 44 -0.56 -1.45 2.21
CA VAL A 44 -0.27 -0.84 0.91
C VAL A 44 -1.17 0.38 0.83
N ALA A 45 -0.98 1.33 1.75
CA ALA A 45 -1.43 2.67 1.57
C ALA A 45 -0.72 3.14 0.29
N THR A 46 -1.53 3.45 -0.70
CA THR A 46 -1.21 4.21 -1.91
C THR A 46 0.08 5.02 -1.79
N GLN A 47 0.91 4.98 -2.84
CA GLN A 47 2.19 5.69 -2.99
C GLN A 47 2.23 7.15 -2.47
N ILE A 48 1.07 7.79 -2.29
CA ILE A 48 0.89 9.17 -1.85
C ILE A 48 1.17 9.38 -0.34
N LEU A 49 1.09 8.36 0.52
CA LEU A 49 1.27 8.52 1.99
C LEU A 49 2.36 7.62 2.61
N GLN A 50 3.28 7.08 1.81
CA GLN A 50 4.30 6.13 2.27
C GLN A 50 5.21 6.66 3.40
N GLY A 51 5.23 7.97 3.64
CA GLY A 51 5.97 8.58 4.75
C GLY A 51 5.27 8.54 6.11
N ALA A 52 3.93 8.46 6.15
CA ALA A 52 3.17 8.60 7.40
C ALA A 52 3.28 7.38 8.33
N GLY A 53 3.73 6.22 7.85
CA GLY A 53 3.76 5.00 8.65
C GLY A 53 2.36 4.40 8.90
N PRO A 54 2.24 3.37 9.75
CA PRO A 54 0.96 2.75 10.06
C PRO A 54 0.05 3.71 10.83
N ALA A 55 -1.24 3.76 10.48
CA ALA A 55 -2.22 4.59 11.17
C ALA A 55 -2.23 4.29 12.68
N SER A 56 -2.30 5.35 13.48
CA SER A 56 -2.33 5.30 14.95
C SER A 56 -3.60 5.94 15.54
N VAL A 57 -4.50 6.39 14.67
CA VAL A 57 -5.75 7.06 14.98
C VAL A 57 -6.89 6.31 14.30
N ASP A 58 -8.11 6.56 14.76
CA ASP A 58 -9.29 6.11 14.05
C ASP A 58 -9.38 6.83 12.70
N MET A 59 -9.31 6.05 11.62
CA MET A 59 -9.32 6.57 10.26
C MET A 59 -10.70 7.06 9.84
N ASP A 60 -11.77 6.62 10.51
CA ASP A 60 -13.14 7.00 10.16
C ASP A 60 -13.44 8.47 10.45
N LEU A 61 -12.62 9.13 11.26
CA LEU A 61 -12.56 10.59 11.39
C LEU A 61 -12.21 11.32 10.09
N TYR A 62 -11.67 10.59 9.11
CA TYR A 62 -11.30 11.10 7.80
C TYR A 62 -12.25 10.68 6.67
N ASN A 63 -13.35 9.99 7.00
CA ASN A 63 -14.40 9.73 6.02
C ASN A 63 -15.00 11.05 5.54
N ILE A 64 -15.36 11.08 4.26
CA ILE A 64 -15.93 12.26 3.62
C ILE A 64 -17.46 12.13 3.50
N PRO A 65 -18.21 13.24 3.42
CA PRO A 65 -19.67 13.22 3.31
C PRO A 65 -20.18 12.48 2.08
N ARG A 66 -21.38 11.88 2.20
CA ARG A 66 -22.01 11.03 1.18
C ARG A 66 -22.14 11.72 -0.18
N ASP A 67 -22.50 12.99 -0.14
CA ASP A 67 -22.73 13.89 -1.28
C ASP A 67 -21.44 14.28 -2.00
N GLU A 68 -20.28 14.23 -1.32
CA GLU A 68 -18.98 14.53 -1.92
C GLU A 68 -18.33 13.31 -2.59
N ILE A 69 -18.51 12.10 -2.05
CA ILE A 69 -17.78 10.88 -2.49
C ILE A 69 -17.92 10.63 -3.99
N VAL A 70 -19.13 10.77 -4.53
CA VAL A 70 -19.42 10.44 -5.93
C VAL A 70 -18.59 11.29 -6.89
N GLY A 71 -18.39 12.57 -6.58
CA GLY A 71 -17.62 13.49 -7.41
C GLY A 71 -16.10 13.31 -7.31
N GLU A 72 -15.63 12.57 -6.30
CA GLU A 72 -14.20 12.44 -6.00
C GLU A 72 -13.55 11.20 -6.60
N TRP A 73 -14.32 10.25 -7.12
CA TRP A 73 -13.77 9.10 -7.83
C TRP A 73 -13.31 9.46 -9.24
N LYS A 74 -12.09 9.04 -9.60
CA LYS A 74 -11.63 9.01 -10.98
C LYS A 74 -10.85 7.74 -11.26
N ALA A 75 -10.72 7.39 -12.54
CA ALA A 75 -9.88 6.30 -13.00
C ALA A 75 -8.69 6.86 -13.77
N ASN A 76 -7.48 6.42 -13.43
CA ASN A 76 -6.23 6.82 -14.07
C ASN A 76 -5.57 5.63 -14.75
N PHE A 77 -4.98 5.86 -15.93
CA PHE A 77 -4.04 4.91 -16.51
C PHE A 77 -2.73 4.94 -15.73
N VAL A 78 -2.33 3.80 -15.18
CA VAL A 78 -1.10 3.61 -14.43
C VAL A 78 -0.24 2.59 -15.17
N GLN A 79 0.91 3.03 -15.66
CA GLN A 79 1.96 2.16 -16.18
C GLN A 79 3.11 2.17 -15.18
N LYS A 80 3.38 1.03 -14.53
CA LYS A 80 4.58 0.92 -13.68
C LYS A 80 5.80 0.73 -14.56
N ALA A 81 6.91 1.35 -14.20
CA ALA A 81 8.16 1.33 -14.98
C ALA A 81 8.69 -0.09 -15.30
N ASN A 82 8.34 -1.08 -14.49
CA ASN A 82 8.77 -2.47 -14.64
C ASN A 82 7.66 -3.42 -15.12
N GLU A 83 6.46 -2.91 -15.42
CA GLU A 83 5.33 -3.70 -15.92
C GLU A 83 5.02 -3.30 -17.36
N ASN A 84 5.05 -4.27 -18.28
CA ASN A 84 4.71 -4.04 -19.69
C ASN A 84 3.20 -3.86 -19.92
N THR A 85 2.39 -4.03 -18.87
CA THR A 85 0.93 -3.89 -18.92
C THR A 85 0.51 -2.61 -18.20
N ALA A 86 -0.05 -1.66 -18.94
CA ALA A 86 -0.79 -0.56 -18.34
C ALA A 86 -2.05 -1.09 -17.65
N LYS A 87 -2.36 -0.58 -16.46
CA LYS A 87 -3.59 -0.91 -15.73
C LYS A 87 -4.34 0.36 -15.42
N VAL A 88 -5.67 0.29 -15.44
CA VAL A 88 -6.51 1.37 -14.93
C VAL A 88 -6.62 1.20 -13.42
N ALA A 89 -6.45 2.27 -12.66
CA ALA A 89 -6.57 2.27 -11.21
C ALA A 89 -7.37 3.48 -10.73
N LEU A 90 -8.12 3.28 -9.66
CA LEU A 90 -8.88 4.34 -9.02
C LEU A 90 -7.93 5.36 -8.37
N ALA A 91 -8.32 6.62 -8.45
CA ALA A 91 -7.65 7.76 -7.85
C ALA A 91 -8.69 8.78 -7.35
N CYS A 92 -8.24 9.74 -6.54
CA CYS A 92 -9.07 10.88 -6.13
C CYS A 92 -9.02 11.99 -7.18
N GLN A 93 -10.15 12.66 -7.41
CA GLN A 93 -10.23 13.85 -8.24
C GLN A 93 -9.40 14.97 -7.62
N SER A 94 -9.67 15.29 -6.37
CA SER A 94 -9.02 16.39 -5.64
C SER A 94 -7.77 15.92 -4.88
N PRO A 95 -6.72 16.78 -4.79
CA PRO A 95 -5.48 16.44 -4.09
C PRO A 95 -5.62 16.42 -2.57
N GLU A 96 -6.73 16.93 -2.02
CA GLU A 96 -7.02 16.94 -0.57
C GLU A 96 -7.44 15.57 -0.04
N TYR A 97 -7.79 14.65 -0.92
CA TYR A 97 -8.20 13.30 -0.54
C TYR A 97 -7.14 12.26 -0.94
N PHE A 98 -7.26 11.08 -0.34
CA PHE A 98 -6.48 9.90 -0.70
C PHE A 98 -7.36 8.67 -0.67
N ILE A 99 -6.89 7.60 -1.33
CA ILE A 99 -7.55 6.30 -1.29
C ILE A 99 -6.91 5.45 -0.21
N ASP A 100 -7.71 5.07 0.77
CA ASP A 100 -7.40 4.03 1.74
C ASP A 100 -7.83 2.65 1.20
N SER A 101 -7.08 1.60 1.54
CA SER A 101 -7.36 0.23 1.10
C SER A 101 -7.60 -0.64 2.33
N ILE A 102 -8.84 -1.09 2.48
CA ILE A 102 -9.32 -1.78 3.68
C ILE A 102 -9.65 -3.22 3.29
N THR A 103 -9.19 -4.19 4.08
CA THR A 103 -9.56 -5.60 3.90
C THR A 103 -10.62 -5.96 4.93
N ILE A 104 -11.74 -6.52 4.46
CA ILE A 104 -12.93 -6.83 5.26
C ILE A 104 -13.28 -8.29 5.03
N ASN A 105 -13.47 -9.03 6.11
CA ASN A 105 -13.76 -10.46 6.07
C ASN A 105 -15.12 -10.73 6.71
N PHE A 106 -15.90 -11.63 6.12
CA PHE A 106 -17.19 -12.03 6.66
C PHE A 106 -17.60 -13.41 6.15
N PRO A 107 -18.40 -14.18 6.91
CA PRO A 107 -18.82 -15.51 6.49
C PRO A 107 -19.68 -15.43 5.23
N ARG A 108 -19.55 -16.44 4.35
CA ARG A 108 -20.48 -16.61 3.24
C ARG A 108 -21.72 -17.34 3.73
N ASN A 109 -22.88 -16.71 3.54
CA ASN A 109 -24.17 -17.35 3.75
C ASN A 109 -24.64 -18.00 2.42
N PRO A 110 -24.97 -19.30 2.38
CA PRO A 110 -25.47 -19.96 1.16
C PRO A 110 -26.84 -19.44 0.69
N GLU A 111 -27.65 -18.92 1.61
CA GLU A 111 -29.01 -18.44 1.32
C GLU A 111 -29.05 -16.98 0.86
N GLU A 112 -27.94 -16.25 1.03
CA GLU A 112 -27.82 -14.83 0.70
C GLU A 112 -26.70 -14.61 -0.31
N GLY A 113 -26.80 -13.54 -1.09
CA GLY A 113 -25.71 -13.10 -1.97
C GLY A 113 -24.54 -12.49 -1.19
N LEU A 114 -23.63 -11.83 -1.91
CA LEU A 114 -22.55 -11.07 -1.30
C LEU A 114 -23.08 -9.97 -0.35
N GLY A 115 -24.30 -9.48 -0.59
CA GLY A 115 -24.95 -8.51 0.29
C GLY A 115 -24.58 -7.06 -0.02
N LEU A 116 -24.17 -6.77 -1.25
CA LEU A 116 -23.81 -5.42 -1.69
C LEU A 116 -24.70 -4.97 -2.83
N SER A 117 -25.30 -3.79 -2.67
CA SER A 117 -25.90 -3.05 -3.77
C SER A 117 -24.84 -2.13 -4.36
N LEU A 118 -24.64 -2.21 -5.68
CA LEU A 118 -23.66 -1.40 -6.39
C LEU A 118 -24.35 -0.38 -7.29
N VAL A 119 -23.75 0.80 -7.40
CA VAL A 119 -24.12 1.84 -8.37
C VAL A 119 -22.91 2.15 -9.24
N GLU A 120 -23.15 2.24 -10.55
CA GLU A 120 -22.16 2.68 -11.51
C GLU A 120 -22.12 4.21 -11.60
N LEU A 121 -20.95 4.80 -11.37
CA LEU A 121 -20.71 6.24 -11.51
C LEU A 121 -20.26 6.61 -12.92
N ALA A 122 -19.53 5.71 -13.57
CA ALA A 122 -19.03 5.85 -14.93
C ALA A 122 -18.91 4.46 -15.56
N GLY A 123 -19.32 4.31 -16.81
CA GLY A 123 -19.33 3.01 -17.50
C GLY A 123 -20.25 3.02 -18.73
N GLY A 124 -20.72 1.84 -19.14
CA GLY A 124 -21.71 1.68 -20.22
C GLY A 124 -21.17 1.84 -21.65
N ARG A 125 -19.84 1.86 -21.84
CA ARG A 125 -19.20 1.98 -23.16
C ARG A 125 -19.01 0.64 -23.87
N GLY A 126 -19.31 -0.48 -23.19
CA GLY A 126 -19.12 -1.83 -23.70
C GLY A 126 -17.66 -2.31 -23.73
N ASP A 127 -16.75 -1.60 -23.06
CA ASP A 127 -15.34 -1.97 -22.91
C ASP A 127 -15.03 -2.67 -21.57
N GLY A 128 -16.05 -2.93 -20.74
CA GLY A 128 -15.93 -3.56 -19.42
C GLY A 128 -15.32 -2.64 -18.35
N LEU A 129 -15.00 -1.39 -18.70
CA LEU A 129 -14.33 -0.44 -17.84
C LEU A 129 -15.31 0.58 -17.27
N GLY A 130 -15.31 0.72 -15.96
CA GLY A 130 -16.18 1.63 -15.24
C GLY A 130 -15.71 1.95 -13.84
N ILE A 131 -16.56 2.64 -13.07
CA ILE A 131 -16.36 2.93 -11.66
C ILE A 131 -17.65 2.53 -10.96
N THR A 132 -17.59 1.45 -10.20
CA THR A 132 -18.69 1.00 -9.34
C THR A 132 -18.40 1.31 -7.89
N ILE A 133 -19.40 1.80 -7.17
CA ILE A 133 -19.35 2.01 -5.73
C ILE A 133 -20.47 1.27 -5.02
N VAL A 134 -20.28 0.99 -3.74
CA VAL A 134 -21.31 0.46 -2.85
C VAL A 134 -22.33 1.54 -2.55
N SER A 135 -23.61 1.27 -2.83
CA SER A 135 -24.72 2.14 -2.48
C SER A 135 -25.39 1.72 -1.18
N GLU A 136 -25.51 0.41 -0.95
CA GLU A 136 -26.16 -0.16 0.24
C GLU A 136 -25.52 -1.50 0.61
N VAL A 137 -25.60 -1.85 1.89
CA VAL A 137 -25.08 -3.09 2.46
C VAL A 137 -26.22 -3.85 3.13
N SER A 138 -26.34 -5.14 2.84
CA SER A 138 -27.39 -6.03 3.34
C SER A 138 -26.87 -7.47 3.48
N GLY A 139 -27.67 -8.39 4.03
CA GLY A 139 -27.35 -9.82 4.09
C GLY A 139 -25.97 -10.12 4.69
N ALA A 140 -25.23 -11.05 4.09
CA ALA A 140 -23.92 -11.51 4.58
C ALA A 140 -22.92 -10.37 4.83
N ALA A 141 -22.84 -9.37 3.95
CA ALA A 141 -21.93 -8.23 4.15
C ALA A 141 -22.27 -7.37 5.36
N ALA A 142 -23.53 -7.36 5.82
CA ALA A 142 -23.93 -6.67 7.04
C ALA A 142 -23.42 -7.37 8.31
N SER A 143 -23.05 -8.65 8.22
CA SER A 143 -22.47 -9.43 9.32
C SER A 143 -20.95 -9.24 9.46
N ALA A 144 -20.34 -8.38 8.65
CA ALA A 144 -18.89 -8.20 8.66
C ALA A 144 -18.36 -7.69 10.00
N GLU A 145 -17.45 -8.46 10.59
CA GLU A 145 -16.75 -8.09 11.82
C GLU A 145 -15.56 -7.17 11.50
N GLY A 146 -15.40 -6.09 12.27
CA GLY A 146 -14.30 -5.13 12.12
C GLY A 146 -14.70 -3.85 11.38
N ALA A 147 -13.95 -3.47 10.34
CA ALA A 147 -14.25 -2.28 9.55
C ALA A 147 -15.51 -2.52 8.69
N SER A 148 -16.54 -1.70 8.87
CA SER A 148 -17.77 -1.81 8.10
C SER A 148 -17.57 -1.32 6.67
N ILE A 149 -18.27 -1.97 5.73
CA ILE A 149 -18.42 -1.47 4.36
C ILE A 149 -19.34 -0.26 4.41
N LEU A 150 -18.95 0.83 3.74
CA LEU A 150 -19.70 2.09 3.76
C LEU A 150 -20.17 2.45 2.35
N TYR A 151 -21.18 3.33 2.30
CA TYR A 151 -21.56 3.98 1.05
C TYR A 151 -20.34 4.65 0.41
N GLY A 152 -20.19 4.48 -0.90
CA GLY A 152 -19.13 5.12 -1.67
C GLY A 152 -17.81 4.35 -1.68
N ASP A 153 -17.69 3.25 -0.93
CA ASP A 153 -16.59 2.32 -1.08
C ASP A 153 -16.60 1.69 -2.48
N SER A 154 -15.44 1.52 -3.09
CA SER A 154 -15.31 0.75 -4.33
C SER A 154 -14.67 -0.60 -4.03
N VAL A 155 -15.33 -1.68 -4.43
CA VAL A 155 -14.77 -3.03 -4.27
C VAL A 155 -13.66 -3.21 -5.30
N ALA A 156 -12.42 -3.33 -4.85
CA ALA A 156 -11.26 -3.49 -5.73
C ALA A 156 -10.91 -4.97 -5.96
N VAL A 157 -11.15 -5.82 -4.96
CA VAL A 157 -10.89 -7.26 -5.02
C VAL A 157 -11.96 -8.00 -4.22
N VAL A 158 -12.47 -9.09 -4.79
CA VAL A 158 -13.32 -10.07 -4.11
C VAL A 158 -12.56 -11.38 -3.99
N GLY A 159 -12.35 -11.84 -2.78
CA GLY A 159 -11.71 -13.11 -2.47
C GLY A 159 -12.66 -14.06 -1.76
N LEU A 160 -12.45 -15.35 -1.94
CA LEU A 160 -13.14 -16.42 -1.23
C LEU A 160 -12.09 -17.36 -0.64
N VAL A 161 -12.08 -17.47 0.68
CA VAL A 161 -11.25 -18.45 1.41
C VAL A 161 -12.15 -19.59 1.84
N ARG A 162 -11.84 -20.79 1.35
CA ARG A 162 -12.63 -22.00 1.54
C ARG A 162 -11.86 -23.00 2.38
N THR A 163 -12.43 -23.43 3.50
CA THR A 163 -11.80 -24.38 4.44
C THR A 163 -12.64 -25.65 4.53
N ALA A 164 -12.04 -26.83 4.31
CA ALA A 164 -12.77 -28.10 4.39
C ALA A 164 -13.11 -28.48 5.84
N LYS A 165 -14.36 -28.91 6.08
CA LYS A 165 -14.89 -29.26 7.42
C LYS A 165 -14.41 -30.61 7.97
N LYS A 166 -13.92 -31.52 7.10
CA LYS A 166 -13.49 -32.87 7.50
C LYS A 166 -11.99 -33.06 7.30
N LEU A 167 -11.31 -33.49 8.36
CA LEU A 167 -9.98 -34.06 8.29
C LEU A 167 -9.99 -35.43 8.95
N SER A 168 -10.08 -36.47 8.14
CA SER A 168 -9.37 -37.71 8.45
C SER A 168 -7.88 -37.36 8.51
N GLU A 169 -7.31 -37.30 9.71
CA GLU A 169 -5.87 -37.22 10.02
C GLU A 169 -4.98 -36.56 8.94
N GLY A 170 -4.92 -35.22 8.92
CA GLY A 170 -3.81 -34.48 8.29
C GLY A 170 -4.18 -33.21 7.53
N LYS A 171 -3.75 -32.05 8.05
CA LYS A 171 -3.78 -30.66 7.50
C LYS A 171 -5.07 -30.21 6.80
N ALA A 172 -5.76 -29.24 7.40
CA ALA A 172 -6.90 -28.55 6.80
C ALA A 172 -6.58 -28.08 5.39
N MET A 173 -7.37 -28.55 4.42
CA MET A 173 -7.32 -28.08 3.05
C MET A 173 -7.96 -26.69 3.03
N VAL A 174 -7.16 -25.69 2.64
CA VAL A 174 -7.58 -24.31 2.47
C VAL A 174 -7.37 -23.94 1.00
N GLU A 175 -8.45 -23.53 0.34
CA GLU A 175 -8.43 -23.00 -1.02
C GLU A 175 -8.69 -21.51 -0.99
N GLU A 176 -7.97 -20.76 -1.83
CA GLU A 176 -8.10 -19.31 -1.92
C GLU A 176 -8.40 -18.92 -3.37
N TYR A 177 -9.51 -18.23 -3.58
CA TYR A 177 -9.92 -17.67 -4.86
C TYR A 177 -9.88 -16.15 -4.76
N THR A 178 -9.48 -15.46 -5.82
CA THR A 178 -9.39 -14.01 -5.83
C THR A 178 -9.64 -13.47 -7.22
N ILE A 179 -10.54 -12.50 -7.33
CA ILE A 179 -10.85 -11.79 -8.57
C ILE A 179 -10.70 -10.29 -8.33
N ALA A 180 -10.15 -9.58 -9.31
CA ALA A 180 -10.05 -8.12 -9.26
C ALA A 180 -11.28 -7.50 -9.91
N THR A 181 -11.92 -6.57 -9.21
CA THR A 181 -13.10 -5.81 -9.67
C THR A 181 -12.79 -4.33 -9.85
N GLU A 182 -11.55 -3.91 -9.56
CA GLU A 182 -11.17 -2.52 -9.66
C GLU A 182 -11.30 -1.98 -11.10
N CYS A 183 -11.98 -0.84 -11.24
CA CYS A 183 -12.26 -0.17 -12.51
C CYS A 183 -13.08 -1.01 -13.51
N LEU A 184 -13.85 -2.00 -13.05
CA LEU A 184 -14.84 -2.68 -13.86
C LEU A 184 -16.16 -1.88 -13.88
N ASP A 185 -16.90 -2.00 -14.97
CA ASP A 185 -18.30 -1.55 -15.02
C ASP A 185 -19.22 -2.51 -14.24
N TYR A 186 -20.50 -2.18 -14.12
CA TYR A 186 -21.43 -2.97 -13.32
C TYR A 186 -21.54 -4.42 -13.79
N GLU A 187 -21.74 -4.62 -15.09
CA GLU A 187 -21.93 -5.96 -15.66
C GLU A 187 -20.66 -6.81 -15.55
N ALA A 188 -19.49 -6.24 -15.88
CA ALA A 188 -18.22 -6.93 -15.73
C ALA A 188 -17.90 -7.25 -14.27
N THR A 189 -18.31 -6.38 -13.32
CA THR A 189 -18.18 -6.64 -11.89
C THR A 189 -19.03 -7.83 -11.46
N VAL A 190 -20.30 -7.88 -11.87
CA VAL A 190 -21.22 -8.98 -11.55
C VAL A 190 -20.74 -10.30 -12.15
N GLU A 191 -20.31 -10.29 -13.42
CA GLU A 191 -19.74 -11.45 -14.10
C GLU A 191 -18.49 -11.97 -13.38
N ALA A 192 -17.56 -11.07 -13.03
CA ALA A 192 -16.32 -11.43 -12.36
C ALA A 192 -16.58 -12.04 -10.97
N ILE A 193 -17.52 -11.49 -10.19
CA ILE A 193 -17.90 -12.04 -8.88
C ILE A 193 -18.59 -13.41 -9.06
N SER A 194 -19.45 -13.55 -10.07
CA SER A 194 -20.18 -14.79 -10.35
C SER A 194 -19.27 -15.94 -10.82
N SER A 195 -18.04 -15.64 -11.25
CA SER A 195 -17.03 -16.65 -11.61
C SER A 195 -16.46 -17.39 -10.40
N LEU A 196 -16.67 -16.88 -9.18
CA LEU A 196 -16.21 -17.53 -7.95
C LEU A 196 -17.01 -18.81 -7.68
N PRO A 197 -16.40 -19.82 -7.04
CA PRO A 197 -17.07 -21.10 -6.78
C PRO A 197 -18.43 -20.93 -6.08
N PRO A 198 -19.46 -21.73 -6.42
CA PRO A 198 -20.74 -21.69 -5.74
C PRO A 198 -20.59 -22.14 -4.27
N ALA A 199 -21.55 -21.75 -3.42
CA ALA A 199 -21.55 -22.13 -2.01
C ALA A 199 -21.70 -23.65 -1.86
N ASN A 200 -20.86 -24.28 -1.02
CA ASN A 200 -21.01 -25.67 -0.60
C ASN A 200 -20.81 -25.75 0.91
N ALA A 201 -21.89 -25.53 1.66
CA ALA A 201 -21.86 -25.53 3.12
C ALA A 201 -21.79 -26.94 3.74
N GLU A 202 -21.98 -28.01 2.96
CA GLU A 202 -21.90 -29.38 3.48
C GLU A 202 -20.45 -29.78 3.74
N ASP A 203 -19.57 -29.44 2.80
CA ASP A 203 -18.16 -29.85 2.84
C ASP A 203 -17.22 -28.74 3.34
N PHE A 204 -17.63 -27.48 3.21
CA PHE A 204 -16.74 -26.33 3.41
C PHE A 204 -17.31 -25.23 4.30
N GLU A 205 -16.39 -24.47 4.90
CA GLU A 205 -16.61 -23.16 5.51
C GLU A 205 -15.97 -22.10 4.62
N ASP A 206 -16.82 -21.23 4.07
CA ASP A 206 -16.45 -20.18 3.14
C ASP A 206 -16.44 -18.82 3.84
N THR A 207 -15.36 -18.06 3.67
CA THR A 207 -15.21 -16.69 4.15
C THR A 207 -14.94 -15.76 2.97
N TRP A 208 -15.77 -14.74 2.82
CA TRP A 208 -15.52 -13.64 1.90
C TRP A 208 -14.37 -12.78 2.42
N VAL A 209 -13.48 -12.38 1.52
CA VAL A 209 -12.37 -11.45 1.78
C VAL A 209 -12.44 -10.33 0.75
N LEU A 210 -12.99 -9.19 1.14
CA LEU A 210 -13.10 -8.03 0.27
C LEU A 210 -11.94 -7.08 0.51
N LYS A 211 -11.34 -6.57 -0.56
CA LYS A 211 -10.50 -5.36 -0.48
C LYS A 211 -11.27 -4.21 -1.09
N VAL A 212 -11.67 -3.27 -0.24
CA VAL A 212 -12.39 -2.07 -0.65
C VAL A 212 -11.43 -0.88 -0.66
N LYS A 213 -11.69 0.04 -1.58
CA LYS A 213 -11.05 1.34 -1.67
C LYS A 213 -12.01 2.39 -1.14
N ARG A 214 -11.54 3.17 -0.18
CA ARG A 214 -12.32 4.25 0.45
C ARG A 214 -11.62 5.58 0.24
N ILE A 215 -12.36 6.58 -0.21
CA ILE A 215 -11.85 7.96 -0.25
C ILE A 215 -11.91 8.55 1.15
N ARG A 216 -10.80 9.12 1.59
CA ARG A 216 -10.68 9.81 2.88
C ARG A 216 -9.99 11.16 2.69
N ARG A 217 -10.32 12.15 3.51
CA ARG A 217 -9.59 13.43 3.57
C ARG A 217 -8.18 13.21 4.10
N LYS A 218 -7.19 13.87 3.52
CA LYS A 218 -5.83 13.83 4.03
C LYS A 218 -5.75 14.58 5.36
N PRO A 219 -5.15 13.96 6.40
CA PRO A 219 -4.93 14.65 7.66
C PRO A 219 -4.06 15.90 7.47
N LYS A 220 -4.48 17.04 8.02
CA LYS A 220 -3.76 18.32 7.94
C LYS A 220 -2.99 18.59 9.24
N ILE A 221 -1.79 19.16 9.09
CA ILE A 221 -0.90 19.56 10.18
C ILE A 221 -0.57 21.04 9.99
N SER A 222 -0.91 21.84 10.99
CA SER A 222 -0.56 23.26 11.05
C SER A 222 0.82 23.43 11.66
N VAL A 223 1.78 23.91 10.88
CA VAL A 223 3.18 24.11 11.28
C VAL A 223 3.45 25.59 11.41
N ARG A 224 3.53 26.08 12.64
CA ARG A 224 3.99 27.45 12.93
C ARG A 224 5.51 27.50 12.91
N LEU A 225 6.06 28.28 12.00
CA LEU A 225 7.49 28.52 11.84
C LEU A 225 7.88 29.84 12.49
N LEU A 226 8.87 29.76 13.36
CA LEU A 226 9.49 30.90 13.99
C LEU A 226 10.86 31.14 13.33
N TYR A 227 11.12 32.39 12.97
CA TYR A 227 12.40 32.83 12.42
C TYR A 227 13.27 33.49 13.50
N PRO A 228 14.59 33.35 13.43
CA PRO A 228 15.48 34.02 14.37
C PRO A 228 15.38 35.55 14.19
N PRO A 229 15.50 36.35 15.28
CA PRO A 229 15.38 37.81 15.20
C PRO A 229 16.35 38.47 14.21
N SER A 230 17.53 37.86 14.01
CA SER A 230 18.55 38.31 13.07
C SER A 230 18.12 38.25 11.60
N GLN A 231 17.13 37.42 11.26
CA GLN A 231 16.63 37.27 9.90
C GLN A 231 15.63 38.36 9.51
N ASN A 232 15.04 39.06 10.50
CA ASN A 232 14.01 40.08 10.30
C ASN A 232 12.86 39.60 9.39
N GLU A 233 12.41 38.36 9.59
CA GLU A 233 11.27 37.73 8.91
C GLU A 233 10.16 37.47 9.94
N GLU A 234 8.91 37.66 9.52
CA GLU A 234 7.74 37.36 10.36
C GLU A 234 7.52 35.85 10.48
N ASP A 235 6.96 35.41 11.61
CA ASP A 235 6.54 34.03 11.79
C ASP A 235 5.49 33.63 10.74
N VAL A 236 5.58 32.41 10.22
CA VAL A 236 4.67 31.92 9.17
C VAL A 236 4.03 30.62 9.63
N THR A 237 2.72 30.47 9.39
CA THR A 237 2.03 29.19 9.55
C THR A 237 1.86 28.51 8.20
N LEU A 238 2.25 27.24 8.12
CA LEU A 238 2.09 26.41 6.93
C LEU A 238 1.16 25.24 7.21
N GLU A 239 0.33 24.90 6.24
CA GLU A 239 -0.43 23.66 6.26
C GLU A 239 0.31 22.58 5.47
N LEU A 240 0.61 21.46 6.12
CA LEU A 240 1.19 20.27 5.51
C LEU A 240 0.22 19.09 5.64
N PHE A 241 0.21 18.19 4.67
CA PHE A 241 -0.52 16.92 4.78
C PHE A 241 0.32 15.86 5.49
N ALA A 242 -0.34 14.94 6.20
CA ALA A 242 0.32 13.77 6.76
C ALA A 242 1.09 13.02 5.67
N GLY A 243 2.29 12.54 6.00
CA GLY A 243 3.18 11.88 5.05
C GLY A 243 4.10 12.83 4.26
N GLU A 244 3.88 14.15 4.29
CA GLU A 244 4.80 15.10 3.66
C GLU A 244 6.17 15.13 4.37
N ASN A 245 7.23 15.24 3.57
CA ASN A 245 8.56 15.51 4.10
C ASN A 245 8.64 16.96 4.57
N LEU A 246 9.03 17.18 5.84
CA LEU A 246 8.99 18.50 6.46
C LEU A 246 9.85 19.52 5.70
N ARG A 247 11.07 19.15 5.31
CA ARG A 247 11.95 20.04 4.52
C ARG A 247 11.34 20.35 3.16
N GLN A 248 10.87 19.34 2.43
CA GLN A 248 10.31 19.56 1.11
C GLN A 248 9.05 20.44 1.19
N GLY A 249 8.17 20.15 2.16
CA GLY A 249 6.95 20.93 2.40
C GLY A 249 7.25 22.39 2.71
N MET A 250 8.27 22.67 3.52
CA MET A 250 8.79 24.02 3.79
C MET A 250 9.33 24.70 2.53
N LEU A 251 10.23 24.04 1.79
CA LEU A 251 10.87 24.62 0.60
C LEU A 251 9.87 24.95 -0.52
N VAL A 252 8.92 24.05 -0.78
CA VAL A 252 7.87 24.26 -1.80
C VAL A 252 7.00 25.47 -1.45
N ARG A 253 6.81 25.74 -0.16
CA ARG A 253 6.05 26.89 0.35
C ARG A 253 6.91 28.14 0.57
N GLY A 254 8.13 28.17 0.02
CA GLY A 254 9.00 29.35 0.01
C GLY A 254 9.77 29.62 1.30
N VAL A 255 9.77 28.70 2.27
CA VAL A 255 10.53 28.86 3.52
C VAL A 255 12.03 28.84 3.23
N LYS A 256 12.73 29.85 3.72
CA LYS A 256 14.20 29.91 3.67
C LYS A 256 14.81 29.01 4.73
N LEU A 257 14.95 27.75 4.35
CA LEU A 257 15.68 26.75 5.11
C LEU A 257 17.12 26.65 4.58
N ASN A 258 18.07 26.24 5.44
CA ASN A 258 19.53 26.15 5.24
C ASN A 258 20.26 27.22 6.03
N ASP A 259 20.42 26.95 7.31
CA ASP A 259 21.23 27.75 8.21
C ASP A 259 22.66 27.90 7.66
N PRO A 260 23.11 29.09 7.21
CA PRO A 260 24.49 29.32 6.77
C PRO A 260 25.53 29.02 7.85
N LEU A 261 25.16 29.07 9.14
CA LEU A 261 26.06 28.74 10.25
C LEU A 261 26.10 27.24 10.58
N ALA A 262 25.23 26.43 9.96
CA ALA A 262 25.22 25.00 10.17
C ALA A 262 26.42 24.31 9.49
N LYS A 263 27.11 23.46 10.25
CA LYS A 263 28.31 22.74 9.80
C LYS A 263 27.93 21.54 8.93
N ARG A 264 28.45 21.50 7.70
CA ARG A 264 28.42 20.32 6.82
C ARG A 264 29.42 19.28 7.36
N PHE A 265 29.02 18.03 7.65
CA PHE A 265 29.96 17.00 8.11
C PHE A 265 30.84 16.44 6.97
N ASP A 266 30.37 16.54 5.72
CA ASP A 266 31.06 16.09 4.51
C ASP A 266 31.43 17.31 3.64
N THR A 267 32.66 17.81 3.66
CA THR A 267 33.01 19.03 2.92
C THR A 267 33.40 18.77 1.46
N LYS A 268 32.56 19.19 0.48
CA LYS A 268 33.00 19.75 -0.83
C LYS A 268 31.98 20.77 -1.37
N ASN A 269 32.28 22.05 -1.14
CA ASN A 269 31.96 23.26 -1.92
C ASN A 269 30.52 23.70 -2.30
N SER A 270 29.44 23.08 -1.83
CA SER A 270 28.12 23.71 -1.92
C SER A 270 27.21 23.33 -0.75
N GLY A 271 26.75 24.34 -0.02
CA GLY A 271 25.92 24.19 1.18
C GLY A 271 24.63 23.40 0.91
N ASN A 272 24.36 22.41 1.77
CA ASN A 272 23.33 21.36 1.76
C ASN A 272 23.74 20.02 1.11
N CYS A 273 23.26 18.89 1.68
CA CYS A 273 23.52 17.52 1.23
C CYS A 273 22.36 16.89 0.42
N GLY A 274 21.47 17.69 -0.17
CA GLY A 274 20.36 17.17 -0.98
C GLY A 274 19.44 16.18 -0.26
N ALA A 275 19.16 16.40 1.03
CA ALA A 275 18.40 15.48 1.91
C ALA A 275 19.11 14.17 2.31
N GLY A 276 20.42 14.05 2.10
CA GLY A 276 21.23 12.93 2.57
C GLY A 276 21.22 12.73 4.09
N GLY A 277 20.99 13.80 4.86
CA GLY A 277 21.00 13.79 6.33
C GLY A 277 22.40 13.85 6.93
N LEU A 278 23.35 14.48 6.24
CA LEU A 278 24.76 14.56 6.64
C LEU A 278 25.22 16.00 6.94
N CYS A 279 24.47 17.02 6.52
CA CYS A 279 24.97 18.40 6.55
C CYS A 279 24.47 19.29 7.70
N ARG A 280 23.52 18.80 8.54
CA ARG A 280 22.78 19.60 9.55
C ARG A 280 22.18 20.95 9.08
N THR A 281 22.23 21.34 7.80
CA THR A 281 21.72 22.65 7.33
C THR A 281 20.19 22.76 7.40
N CYS A 282 19.49 21.63 7.37
CA CYS A 282 18.05 21.56 7.56
C CYS A 282 17.65 21.26 9.01
N SER A 283 18.54 21.47 9.98
CA SER A 283 18.22 21.30 11.39
C SER A 283 17.18 22.32 11.81
N VAL A 284 16.21 21.89 12.59
CA VAL A 284 15.17 22.74 13.17
C VAL A 284 14.96 22.35 14.63
N VAL A 285 14.52 23.29 15.48
CA VAL A 285 14.10 22.96 16.85
C VAL A 285 12.60 22.74 16.87
N VAL A 286 12.17 21.59 17.38
CA VAL A 286 10.75 21.35 17.62
C VAL A 286 10.40 21.87 19.01
N GLN A 287 9.61 22.94 19.06
CA GLN A 287 9.15 23.50 20.33
C GLN A 287 7.99 22.69 20.91
N SER A 288 7.03 22.34 20.07
CA SER A 288 5.84 21.54 20.40
C SER A 288 5.47 20.63 19.22
N GLY A 289 4.71 19.56 19.46
CA GLY A 289 4.23 18.65 18.42
C GLY A 289 5.28 17.68 17.87
N ILE A 290 6.27 17.27 18.68
CA ILE A 290 7.30 16.31 18.25
C ILE A 290 6.74 14.92 17.94
N ASP A 291 5.63 14.57 18.58
CA ASP A 291 4.86 13.33 18.42
C ASP A 291 4.06 13.27 17.11
N LEU A 292 3.91 14.39 16.41
CA LEU A 292 3.38 14.48 15.04
C LEU A 292 4.42 14.11 13.99
N LEU A 293 5.70 13.99 14.38
CA LEU A 293 6.77 13.60 13.47
C LEU A 293 7.08 12.11 13.59
N ASN A 294 7.59 11.53 12.50
CA ASN A 294 8.15 10.18 12.54
C ASN A 294 9.31 10.07 13.55
N PRO A 295 9.52 8.88 14.14
CA PRO A 295 10.63 8.66 15.06
C PRO A 295 11.99 8.84 14.36
N GLN A 296 12.96 9.40 15.07
CA GLN A 296 14.32 9.59 14.56
C GLN A 296 14.99 8.24 14.28
N ARG A 297 15.66 8.14 13.12
CA ARG A 297 16.54 7.00 12.80
C ARG A 297 17.85 7.08 13.61
N VAL A 298 18.55 5.96 13.73
CA VAL A 298 19.80 5.86 14.51
C VAL A 298 20.84 6.90 14.08
N SER A 299 21.00 7.13 12.77
CA SER A 299 21.95 8.12 12.25
C SER A 299 21.56 9.56 12.60
N GLU A 300 20.26 9.90 12.56
CA GLU A 300 19.77 11.21 13.00
C GLU A 300 20.00 11.40 14.50
N LYS A 301 19.73 10.38 15.32
CA LYS A 301 19.98 10.41 16.77
C LYS A 301 21.45 10.63 17.11
N GLN A 302 22.34 9.90 16.45
CA GLN A 302 23.79 10.06 16.63
C GLN A 302 24.24 11.46 16.20
N MET A 303 23.72 11.94 15.07
CA MET A 303 24.05 13.27 14.59
C MET A 303 23.40 14.38 15.41
N LEU A 304 22.40 14.15 16.25
CA LEU A 304 21.79 15.20 17.09
C LEU A 304 21.90 14.87 18.58
N ALA A 305 22.89 14.05 18.96
CA ALA A 305 23.10 13.62 20.35
C ALA A 305 23.31 14.81 21.30
N ASP A 306 23.89 15.89 20.80
CA ASP A 306 24.11 17.16 21.48
C ASP A 306 22.84 18.03 21.59
N SER A 307 21.75 17.68 20.90
CA SER A 307 20.57 18.53 20.78
C SER A 307 19.28 17.70 20.63
N PRO A 308 18.72 17.18 21.73
CA PRO A 308 17.65 16.18 21.69
C PRO A 308 16.31 16.70 21.14
N ARG A 309 16.08 18.02 21.18
CA ARG A 309 14.86 18.67 20.62
C ARG A 309 15.00 19.01 19.13
N TRP A 310 16.17 18.79 18.55
CA TRP A 310 16.40 19.11 17.16
C TRP A 310 15.94 17.97 16.27
N ARG A 311 15.51 18.33 15.06
CA ARG A 311 15.17 17.38 14.00
C ARG A 311 15.87 17.80 12.73
N LEU A 312 16.24 16.82 11.92
CA LEU A 312 16.60 17.07 10.53
C LEU A 312 15.31 17.13 9.72
N ALA A 313 14.89 18.32 9.29
CA ALA A 313 13.67 18.46 8.50
C ALA A 313 13.67 17.58 7.23
N CYS A 314 14.84 17.26 6.67
CA CYS A 314 14.95 16.35 5.52
C CYS A 314 14.67 14.87 5.83
N LYS A 315 14.74 14.46 7.10
CA LYS A 315 14.41 13.10 7.56
C LYS A 315 13.08 13.03 8.31
N ALA A 316 12.53 14.20 8.65
CA ALA A 316 11.26 14.30 9.35
C ALA A 316 10.09 14.20 8.35
N ILE A 317 9.13 13.34 8.68
CA ILE A 317 7.83 13.24 8.03
C ILE A 317 6.78 13.71 9.02
N VAL A 318 5.88 14.58 8.58
CA VAL A 318 4.79 15.12 9.41
C VAL A 318 3.55 14.22 9.38
N GLY A 319 2.69 14.34 10.39
CA GLY A 319 1.47 13.53 10.52
C GLY A 319 1.76 12.03 10.62
N TYR A 320 2.85 11.65 11.28
CA TYR A 320 3.18 10.23 11.44
C TYR A 320 2.06 9.52 12.22
N GLY A 321 1.63 8.37 11.70
CA GLY A 321 0.48 7.65 12.16
C GLY A 321 -0.86 8.24 11.74
N MET A 322 -0.90 9.00 10.64
CA MET A 322 -2.08 9.69 10.10
C MET A 322 -2.69 10.71 11.06
N LYS A 323 -1.87 11.30 11.94
CA LYS A 323 -2.32 12.27 12.94
C LYS A 323 -2.50 13.66 12.35
N GLU A 324 -3.48 14.38 12.88
CA GLU A 324 -3.64 15.83 12.71
C GLU A 324 -3.13 16.56 13.94
N GLY A 325 -2.85 17.85 13.78
CA GLY A 325 -2.55 18.71 14.91
C GLY A 325 -1.74 19.93 14.53
N GLU A 326 -1.25 20.60 15.56
CA GLU A 326 -0.44 21.80 15.43
C GLU A 326 0.96 21.55 15.99
N MET A 327 1.97 22.11 15.34
CA MET A 327 3.33 22.07 15.82
C MET A 327 4.03 23.42 15.63
N THR A 328 4.93 23.74 16.55
CA THR A 328 5.75 24.96 16.46
C THR A 328 7.21 24.58 16.28
N ILE A 329 7.85 25.19 15.28
CA ILE A 329 9.22 24.89 14.87
C ILE A 329 10.01 26.18 14.78
N ARG A 330 11.23 26.19 15.35
CA ARG A 330 12.22 27.24 15.07
C ARG A 330 13.13 26.79 13.94
N VAL A 331 13.21 27.60 12.88
CA VAL A 331 14.19 27.39 11.81
C VAL A 331 15.54 27.97 12.19
N ASN A 332 16.61 27.50 11.56
CA ASN A 332 17.97 28.01 11.73
C ASN A 332 18.43 28.09 13.20
N PRO A 333 18.48 26.95 13.91
CA PRO A 333 18.68 26.90 15.36
C PRO A 333 19.94 27.61 15.87
N ASN A 334 21.02 27.70 15.09
CA ASN A 334 22.27 28.34 15.55
C ASN A 334 22.24 29.87 15.49
N GLN A 335 21.16 30.46 14.97
CA GLN A 335 21.00 31.92 14.83
C GLN A 335 20.08 32.54 15.89
N TRP A 336 19.61 31.72 16.84
CA TRP A 336 18.83 32.12 18.01
C TRP A 336 19.73 32.40 19.20
#